data_AF-A0A497D121-F1
#
_entry.id   AF-A0A497D121-F1
#
_cell.length_a   1.000
_cell.length_b   1.000
_cell.length_c   1.000
_cell.angle_alpha   90.00
_cell.angle_beta   90.00
_cell.angle_gamma   90.00
#
_symmetry.space_group_name_H-M   'P 1'
#
loop_
_entity.id
_entity.type
_entity.pdbx_description
1 polymer ?
#
loop_
_entity_poly.entity_id
_entity_poly.type
_entity_poly.pdbx_seq_one_letter_code
_entity_poly.pdbx_strand_id
1 'polypeptide(L)'
;LLLVLFIIVWKQQEKRRSNVSLMKNRKANKIARMRLQKAAKLRKENDEKAFYDELAQALWGYIADKFNIPKSNLSVDTVKETLRAQHVDEQVTDNFVNTLHNIDFARFAPGDSGGKMENVYNEAMNAIMQAEKQLR
;
A
#
# COMPACT_ATOMS: atom_id res chain seq x y z
N LEU A 1 -25.63 26.41 26.73
CA LEU A 1 -25.08 25.13 27.26
C LEU A 1 -25.07 24.00 26.22
N LEU A 2 -26.16 23.75 25.48
CA LEU A 2 -26.23 22.68 24.47
C LEU A 2 -25.18 22.79 23.34
N LEU A 3 -24.91 24.01 22.83
CA LEU A 3 -23.86 24.24 21.82
C LEU A 3 -22.45 23.89 22.31
N VAL A 4 -22.14 24.18 23.58
CA VAL A 4 -20.83 23.88 24.18
C VAL A 4 -20.65 22.37 24.35
N LEU A 5 -21.69 21.66 24.80
CA LEU A 5 -21.71 20.19 24.87
C LEU A 5 -21.56 19.55 23.48
N PHE A 6 -22.23 20.08 22.46
CA PHE A 6 -22.10 19.62 21.08
C PHE A 6 -20.68 19.77 20.54
N ILE A 7 -20.04 20.93 20.77
CA ILE A 7 -18.64 21.19 20.39
C ILE A 7 -17.68 20.23 21.10
N ILE A 8 -17.89 19.95 22.39
CA ILE A 8 -17.05 19.02 23.16
C ILE A 8 -17.18 17.59 22.63
N VAL A 9 -18.40 17.12 22.34
CA VAL A 9 -18.64 15.79 21.78
C VAL A 9 -18.05 15.68 20.37
N TRP A 10 -18.20 16.70 19.53
CA TRP A 10 -17.59 16.77 18.20
C TRP A 10 -16.06 16.72 18.26
N LYS A 11 -15.43 17.52 19.12
CA LYS A 11 -13.97 17.50 19.30
C LYS A 11 -13.47 16.16 19.86
N GLN A 12 -14.22 15.49 20.73
CA GLN A 12 -13.85 14.15 21.20
C GLN A 12 -13.99 13.09 20.09
N GLN A 13 -15.04 13.16 19.28
CA GLN A 13 -15.23 12.28 18.12
C GLN A 13 -14.07 12.44 17.13
N GLU A 14 -13.66 13.67 16.83
CA GLU A 14 -12.56 13.99 15.93
C GLU A 14 -11.21 13.46 16.46
N LYS A 15 -10.93 13.64 17.76
CA LYS A 15 -9.74 13.06 18.41
C LYS A 15 -9.73 11.53 18.40
N ARG A 16 -10.89 10.89 18.59
CA ARG A 16 -10.99 9.42 18.52
C ARG A 16 -10.80 8.93 17.09
N ARG A 17 -11.39 9.59 16.10
CA ARG A 17 -11.23 9.26 14.67
C ARG A 17 -9.80 9.45 14.18
N SER A 18 -9.12 10.53 14.59
CA SER A 18 -7.72 10.76 14.23
C SER A 18 -6.79 9.69 14.82
N ASN A 19 -6.99 9.32 16.09
CA ASN A 19 -6.21 8.25 16.73
C ASN A 19 -6.39 6.89 16.04
N VAL A 20 -7.62 6.55 15.64
CA VAL A 20 -7.90 5.29 14.92
C VAL A 20 -7.25 5.30 13.52
N SER A 21 -7.34 6.40 12.78
CA SER A 21 -6.71 6.56 11.47
C SER A 21 -5.18 6.44 11.56
N LEU A 22 -4.56 7.14 12.50
CA LEU A 22 -3.11 7.07 12.74
C LEU A 22 -2.64 5.66 13.12
N MET A 23 -3.40 4.95 13.95
CA MET A 23 -3.08 3.58 14.33
C MET A 23 -3.18 2.62 13.13
N LYS A 24 -4.20 2.78 12.27
CA LYS A 24 -4.36 2.00 11.04
C LYS A 24 -3.22 2.27 10.05
N ASN A 25 -2.83 3.52 9.85
CA ASN A 25 -1.69 3.90 9.00
C ASN A 25 -0.38 3.25 9.44
N ARG A 26 -0.09 3.31 10.76
CA ARG A 26 1.10 2.65 11.33
C ARG A 26 1.06 1.13 11.13
N LYS A 27 -0.13 0.53 11.26
CA LYS A 27 -0.32 -0.91 11.06
C LYS A 27 -0.12 -1.30 9.59
N ALA A 28 -0.67 -0.54 8.65
CA ALA A 28 -0.52 -0.79 7.21
C ALA A 28 0.95 -0.78 6.79
N ASN A 29 1.71 0.24 7.21
CA ASN A 29 3.15 0.33 6.93
C ASN A 29 3.93 -0.83 7.57
N LYS A 30 3.61 -1.18 8.83
CA LYS A 30 4.22 -2.34 9.50
C LYS A 30 3.96 -3.64 8.73
N ILE A 31 2.72 -3.89 8.29
CA ILE A 31 2.36 -5.09 7.53
C ILE A 31 3.09 -5.11 6.19
N ALA A 32 3.06 -4.01 5.44
CA ALA A 32 3.75 -3.89 4.16
C ALA A 32 5.25 -4.21 4.30
N ARG A 33 5.92 -3.67 5.32
CA ARG A 33 7.33 -3.96 5.60
C ARG A 33 7.58 -5.43 5.95
N MET A 34 6.73 -6.05 6.76
CA MET A 34 6.85 -7.49 7.08
C MET A 34 6.71 -8.35 5.82
N ARG A 35 5.78 -8.00 4.93
CA ARG A 35 5.55 -8.70 3.66
C ARG A 35 6.72 -8.52 2.70
N LEU A 36 7.25 -7.30 2.56
CA LEU A 36 8.47 -7.04 1.79
C LEU A 36 9.66 -7.86 2.32
N GLN A 37 9.84 -7.93 3.64
CA GLN A 37 10.89 -8.78 4.23
C GLN A 37 10.69 -10.26 3.92
N LYS A 38 9.45 -10.74 3.88
CA LYS A 38 9.14 -12.11 3.50
C LYS A 38 9.42 -12.34 2.01
N ALA A 39 9.00 -11.43 1.12
CA ALA A 39 9.34 -11.48 -0.30
C ALA A 39 10.86 -11.50 -0.52
N ALA A 40 11.63 -10.70 0.23
CA ALA A 40 13.09 -10.72 0.16
C ALA A 40 13.70 -12.08 0.53
N LYS A 41 13.06 -12.86 1.41
CA LYS A 41 13.48 -14.24 1.73
C LYS A 41 13.13 -15.19 0.60
N LEU A 42 11.90 -15.16 0.10
CA LEU A 42 11.42 -16.00 -1.00
C LEU A 42 12.26 -15.80 -2.28
N ARG A 43 12.68 -14.56 -2.55
CA ARG A 43 13.63 -14.25 -3.63
C ARG A 43 14.96 -14.98 -3.46
N LYS A 44 15.52 -15.02 -2.24
CA LYS A 44 16.79 -15.72 -1.96
C LYS A 44 16.64 -17.24 -2.07
N GLU A 45 15.47 -17.75 -1.77
CA GLU A 45 15.08 -19.16 -1.93
C GLU A 45 14.73 -19.51 -3.40
N ASN A 46 14.71 -18.50 -4.29
CA ASN A 46 14.34 -18.61 -5.70
C ASN A 46 12.92 -19.17 -5.91
N ASP A 47 12.02 -18.96 -4.94
CA ASP A 47 10.60 -19.28 -5.04
C ASP A 47 9.86 -18.12 -5.72
N GLU A 48 9.93 -18.10 -7.06
CA GLU A 48 9.39 -17.04 -7.91
C GLU A 48 7.90 -16.79 -7.69
N LYS A 49 7.13 -17.88 -7.60
CA LYS A 49 5.68 -17.80 -7.47
C LYS A 49 5.30 -17.18 -6.13
N ALA A 50 5.85 -17.71 -5.04
CA ALA A 50 5.56 -17.17 -3.71
C ALA A 50 6.08 -15.74 -3.56
N PHE A 51 7.21 -15.41 -4.20
CA PHE A 51 7.78 -14.07 -4.22
C PHE A 51 6.81 -13.04 -4.82
N TYR A 52 6.29 -13.28 -6.02
CA TYR A 52 5.35 -12.37 -6.67
C TYR A 52 4.01 -12.31 -5.94
N ASP A 53 3.52 -13.42 -5.39
CA ASP A 53 2.30 -13.44 -4.56
C ASP A 53 2.46 -12.57 -3.31
N GLU A 54 3.59 -12.65 -2.63
CA GLU A 54 3.86 -11.87 -1.42
C GLU A 54 4.08 -10.39 -1.74
N LEU A 55 4.73 -10.06 -2.85
CA LEU A 55 4.88 -8.68 -3.33
C LEU A 55 3.53 -8.05 -3.69
N ALA A 56 2.68 -8.76 -4.42
CA ALA A 56 1.34 -8.32 -4.74
C ALA A 56 0.56 -8.03 -3.45
N GLN A 57 0.64 -8.92 -2.46
CA GLN A 57 0.01 -8.70 -1.16
C GLN A 57 0.62 -7.53 -0.37
N ALA A 58 1.91 -7.22 -0.54
CA ALA A 58 2.54 -6.07 0.10
C ALA A 58 1.95 -4.75 -0.41
N LEU A 59 1.82 -4.57 -1.74
CA LEU A 59 1.32 -3.34 -2.35
C LEU A 59 -0.20 -3.19 -2.22
N TRP A 60 -0.96 -4.21 -2.63
CA TRP A 60 -2.42 -4.20 -2.52
C TRP A 60 -2.87 -4.11 -1.06
N GLY A 61 -2.20 -4.85 -0.18
CA GLY A 61 -2.46 -4.82 1.26
C GLY A 61 -2.12 -3.46 1.88
N TYR A 62 -1.03 -2.81 1.47
CA TYR A 62 -0.67 -1.48 1.95
C TYR A 62 -1.79 -0.46 1.68
N ILE A 63 -2.24 -0.35 0.43
CA ILE A 63 -3.30 0.61 0.06
C ILE A 63 -4.63 0.25 0.72
N ALA A 64 -5.01 -1.03 0.68
CA ALA A 64 -6.26 -1.49 1.27
C ALA A 64 -6.32 -1.25 2.78
N ASP A 65 -5.25 -1.58 3.52
CA ASP A 65 -5.20 -1.38 4.97
C ASP A 65 -5.09 0.11 5.34
N LYS A 66 -4.33 0.89 4.57
CA LYS A 66 -4.12 2.32 4.83
C LYS A 66 -5.40 3.13 4.64
N PHE A 67 -6.12 2.87 3.56
CA PHE A 67 -7.33 3.60 3.21
C PHE A 67 -8.63 2.85 3.55
N ASN A 68 -8.51 1.69 4.22
CA ASN A 68 -9.64 0.85 4.62
C ASN A 68 -10.56 0.49 3.42
N ILE A 69 -9.94 0.16 2.29
CA ILE A 69 -10.65 -0.19 1.04
C ILE A 69 -11.09 -1.65 1.13
N PRO A 70 -12.40 -1.95 1.00
CA PRO A 70 -12.88 -3.32 0.94
C PRO A 70 -12.32 -4.05 -0.27
N LYS A 71 -12.03 -5.35 -0.14
CA LYS A 71 -11.51 -6.16 -1.25
C LYS A 71 -12.40 -6.13 -2.51
N SER A 72 -13.72 -6.02 -2.34
CA SER A 72 -14.68 -5.90 -3.44
C SER A 72 -14.49 -4.65 -4.29
N ASN A 73 -13.87 -3.61 -3.71
CA ASN A 73 -13.65 -2.32 -4.33
C ASN A 73 -12.17 -2.10 -4.65
N LEU A 74 -11.33 -3.13 -4.47
CA LEU A 74 -9.90 -2.99 -4.69
C LEU A 74 -9.61 -3.18 -6.18
N SER A 75 -9.29 -2.08 -6.86
CA SER A 75 -8.94 -2.04 -8.28
C SER A 75 -7.84 -1.01 -8.51
N VAL A 76 -7.20 -1.05 -9.68
CA VAL A 76 -6.17 -0.07 -10.07
C VAL A 76 -6.76 1.34 -10.11
N ASP A 77 -7.98 1.49 -10.62
CA ASP A 77 -8.70 2.77 -10.66
C ASP A 77 -8.93 3.31 -9.26
N THR A 78 -9.41 2.47 -8.34
CA THR A 78 -9.63 2.87 -6.94
C THR A 78 -8.31 3.27 -6.26
N VAL A 79 -7.20 2.59 -6.54
CA VAL A 79 -5.87 2.99 -6.03
C VAL A 79 -5.48 4.37 -6.55
N LYS A 80 -5.61 4.59 -7.86
CA LYS A 80 -5.27 5.86 -8.52
C LYS A 80 -6.12 7.02 -7.99
N GLU A 81 -7.43 6.82 -7.89
CA GLU A 81 -8.36 7.80 -7.33
C GLU A 81 -8.04 8.09 -5.86
N THR A 82 -7.75 7.06 -5.06
CA THR A 82 -7.45 7.23 -3.63
C THR A 82 -6.17 8.05 -3.43
N LEU A 83 -5.10 7.74 -4.17
CA LEU A 83 -3.83 8.48 -4.07
C LEU A 83 -3.99 9.94 -4.52
N ARG A 84 -4.69 10.19 -5.63
CA ARG A 84 -5.00 11.54 -6.10
C ARG A 84 -5.87 12.33 -5.11
N ALA A 85 -6.85 11.69 -4.49
CA ALA A 85 -7.69 12.33 -3.47
C ALA A 85 -6.90 12.75 -2.22
N GLN A 86 -5.77 12.09 -1.96
CA GLN A 86 -4.82 12.47 -0.91
C GLN A 86 -3.74 13.44 -1.37
N HIS A 87 -3.87 14.03 -2.57
CA HIS A 87 -2.92 14.98 -3.15
C HIS A 87 -1.50 14.41 -3.32
N VAL A 88 -1.39 13.09 -3.54
CA VAL A 88 -0.14 12.47 -3.96
C VAL A 88 0.17 12.91 -5.40
N ASP A 89 1.42 13.29 -5.65
CA ASP A 89 1.89 13.70 -6.97
C ASP A 89 1.54 12.67 -8.03
N GLU A 90 1.19 13.14 -9.22
CA GLU A 90 0.80 12.29 -10.33
C GLU A 90 1.93 11.31 -10.70
N GLN A 91 3.19 11.77 -10.68
CA GLN A 91 4.34 10.91 -10.93
C GLN A 91 4.45 9.75 -9.92
N VAL A 92 4.20 10.01 -8.63
CA VAL A 92 4.26 8.96 -7.60
C VAL A 92 3.08 8.01 -7.72
N THR A 93 1.90 8.54 -8.05
CA THR A 93 0.69 7.75 -8.30
C THR A 93 0.87 6.81 -9.48
N ASP A 94 1.35 7.32 -10.61
CA ASP A 94 1.56 6.51 -11.82
C ASP A 94 2.70 5.51 -11.62
N ASN A 95 3.79 5.88 -10.91
CA ASN A 95 4.83 4.91 -10.53
C ASN A 95 4.27 3.76 -9.69
N PHE A 96 3.38 4.06 -8.74
CA PHE A 96 2.75 3.06 -7.90
C PHE A 96 1.87 2.10 -8.71
N VAL A 97 1.04 2.66 -9.60
CA VAL A 97 0.17 1.89 -10.50
C VAL A 97 0.97 1.04 -11.48
N ASN A 98 2.03 1.59 -12.07
CA ASN A 98 2.91 0.83 -12.96
C ASN A 98 3.59 -0.33 -12.24
N THR A 99 4.00 -0.12 -10.99
CA THR A 99 4.59 -1.19 -10.17
C THR A 99 3.59 -2.32 -9.90
N LEU A 100 2.31 -1.99 -9.63
CA LEU A 100 1.25 -2.99 -9.51
C LEU A 100 1.10 -3.81 -10.80
N HIS A 101 1.05 -3.15 -11.96
CA HIS A 101 0.96 -3.83 -13.25
C HIS A 101 2.16 -4.73 -13.53
N ASN A 102 3.38 -4.28 -13.22
CA ASN A 102 4.59 -5.08 -13.40
C ASN A 102 4.55 -6.37 -12.57
N ILE A 103 4.07 -6.28 -11.32
CA ILE A 103 3.96 -7.44 -10.44
C ILE A 103 2.85 -8.40 -10.90
N ASP A 104 1.68 -7.88 -11.27
CA ASP A 104 0.61 -8.73 -11.78
C ASP A 104 1.03 -9.42 -13.08
N PHE A 105 1.68 -8.70 -14.00
CA PHE A 105 2.24 -9.28 -15.22
C PHE A 105 3.25 -10.38 -14.92
N ALA A 106 4.21 -10.12 -14.04
CA ALA A 106 5.23 -11.10 -13.66
C ALA A 106 4.63 -12.33 -12.95
N ARG A 107 3.55 -12.15 -12.18
CA ARG A 107 2.82 -13.25 -11.54
C ARG A 107 2.13 -14.17 -12.54
N PHE A 108 1.56 -13.61 -13.62
CA PHE A 108 0.77 -14.38 -14.60
C PHE A 108 1.58 -14.86 -15.82
N ALA A 109 2.71 -14.23 -16.13
CA ALA A 109 3.61 -14.61 -17.21
C ALA A 109 5.06 -14.81 -16.70
N PRO A 110 5.31 -15.79 -15.80
CA PRO A 110 6.65 -16.10 -15.33
C PRO A 110 7.43 -16.77 -16.46
N GLY A 111 8.52 -16.14 -16.90
CA GLY A 111 9.29 -16.67 -18.04
C GLY A 111 10.70 -16.10 -18.18
N ASP A 112 11.14 -15.21 -17.29
CA ASP A 112 12.46 -14.62 -17.39
C ASP A 112 13.07 -14.35 -16.00
N SER A 113 14.08 -15.17 -15.76
CA SER A 113 14.76 -15.56 -14.52
C SER A 113 15.48 -14.44 -13.76
N GLY A 114 15.38 -14.48 -12.43
CA GLY A 114 16.34 -13.97 -11.44
C GLY A 114 16.55 -12.44 -11.36
N GLY A 115 17.00 -11.81 -12.46
CA GLY A 115 17.25 -10.37 -12.53
C GLY A 115 15.97 -9.53 -12.43
N LYS A 116 14.83 -10.07 -12.90
CA LYS A 116 13.52 -9.41 -12.77
C LYS A 116 13.02 -9.35 -11.33
N MET A 117 13.27 -10.37 -10.50
CA MET A 117 12.78 -10.37 -9.12
C MET A 117 13.40 -9.24 -8.29
N GLU A 118 14.70 -9.00 -8.41
CA GLU A 118 15.32 -7.91 -7.65
C GLU A 118 14.83 -6.53 -8.09
N ASN A 119 14.67 -6.32 -9.40
CA ASN A 119 14.16 -5.07 -9.93
C ASN A 119 12.72 -4.81 -9.46
N VAL A 120 11.84 -5.79 -9.60
CA VAL A 120 10.44 -5.69 -9.17
C VAL A 120 10.32 -5.53 -7.65
N TYR A 121 11.20 -6.16 -6.87
CA TYR A 121 11.28 -5.95 -5.42
C TYR A 121 11.62 -4.49 -5.07
N ASN A 122 12.64 -3.93 -5.73
CA ASN A 122 13.08 -2.56 -5.52
C ASN A 122 12.01 -1.56 -5.97
N GLU A 123 11.32 -1.82 -7.09
CA GLU A 123 10.17 -1.03 -7.55
C GLU A 123 9.07 -1.01 -6.50
N ALA A 124 8.66 -2.17 -5.99
CA ALA A 124 7.62 -2.29 -4.96
C ALA A 124 7.97 -1.53 -3.67
N MET A 125 9.22 -1.70 -3.21
CA MET A 125 9.71 -0.99 -2.02
C MET A 125 9.72 0.53 -2.24
N ASN A 126 10.20 0.99 -3.40
CA ASN A 126 10.24 2.40 -3.75
C ASN A 126 8.85 3.00 -3.90
N ALA A 127 7.91 2.28 -4.51
CA ALA A 127 6.53 2.72 -4.66
C ALA A 127 5.86 2.96 -3.29
N ILE A 128 5.98 1.99 -2.36
CA ILE A 128 5.46 2.14 -0.99
C ILE A 128 6.15 3.30 -0.28
N MET A 129 7.48 3.42 -0.40
CA MET A 129 8.24 4.47 0.27
C MET A 129 7.90 5.88 -0.25
N GLN A 130 7.79 6.07 -1.56
CA GLN A 130 7.44 7.36 -2.16
C GLN A 130 6.00 7.75 -1.81
N ALA A 131 5.05 6.83 -1.92
CA ALA A 131 3.67 7.06 -1.49
C ALA A 131 3.62 7.42 0.01
N GLU A 132 4.32 6.67 0.86
CA GLU A 132 4.36 6.95 2.31
C GLU A 132 4.97 8.32 2.63
N LYS A 133 5.97 8.77 1.87
CA LYS A 133 6.61 10.07 2.08
C LYS A 133 5.64 11.23 1.85
N GLN A 134 4.72 11.11 0.89
CA GLN A 134 3.75 12.15 0.57
C GLN A 134 2.47 12.07 1.40
N LEU A 135 2.16 10.88 1.92
CA LEU A 135 1.00 10.62 2.77
C LEU A 135 1.27 10.84 4.27
N ARG A 136 2.44 11.38 4.63
CA ARG A 136 2.85 11.71 6.00
C ARG A 136 2.62 13.18 6.28
#